data_AF-A0A645I562-F1
#
_entry.id   AF-A0A645I562-F1
#
_cell.length_a   1.000
_cell.length_b   1.000
_cell.length_c   1.000
_cell.angle_alpha   90.00
_cell.angle_beta   90.00
_cell.angle_gamma   90.00
#
_symmetry.space_group_name_H-M   'P 1'
#
loop_
_entity.id
_entity.type
_entity.pdbx_description
1 polymer ?
#
loop_
_entity_poly.entity_id
_entity_poly.type
_entity_poly.pdbx_seq_one_letter_code
_entity_poly.pdbx_strand_id
1 'polypeptide(L)' 'MKIFVESVTPEEQMLPVVVPKSILIYKAKITAIAYQEICNKLADAEKSGDAQIQNELMEQVQILMHIRNSFSKELKRLTI' A
#
# COMPACT_ATOMS: atom_id res chain seq x y z
N MET A 1 -32.41 -10.66 32.36
CA MET A 1 -31.89 -9.68 31.39
C MET A 1 -31.83 -10.38 30.04
N LYS A 2 -32.78 -10.12 29.15
CA LYS A 2 -32.82 -10.71 27.81
C LYS A 2 -31.68 -10.03 27.04
N ILE A 3 -30.59 -10.74 26.79
CA ILE A 3 -29.47 -10.19 26.02
C ILE A 3 -30.02 -10.00 24.61
N PHE A 4 -30.31 -8.75 24.28
CA PHE A 4 -30.64 -8.31 22.93
C PHE A 4 -29.32 -8.38 22.15
N VAL A 5 -28.93 -9.60 21.75
CA VAL A 5 -27.97 -9.75 20.67
C VAL A 5 -28.79 -9.40 19.44
N GLU A 6 -28.87 -8.10 19.12
CA GLU A 6 -29.23 -7.66 17.78
C GLU A 6 -28.38 -8.49 16.84
N SER A 7 -29.07 -9.28 16.01
CA SER A 7 -28.43 -10.10 15.00
C SER A 7 -27.61 -9.17 14.12
N VAL A 8 -26.30 -9.16 14.33
CA VAL A 8 -25.34 -8.43 13.52
C VAL A 8 -25.66 -8.78 12.07
N THR A 9 -26.03 -7.76 11.29
CA THR A 9 -26.46 -7.96 9.92
C THR A 9 -25.32 -8.61 9.12
N PRO A 10 -25.62 -9.45 8.10
CA PRO A 10 -24.57 -10.06 7.28
C PRO A 10 -23.53 -9.05 6.77
N GLU A 11 -23.97 -7.83 6.49
CA GLU A 11 -23.14 -6.69 6.09
C GLU A 11 -22.14 -6.28 7.19
N GLU A 12 -22.59 -6.14 8.43
CA GLU A 12 -21.73 -5.82 9.57
C GLU A 12 -20.71 -6.92 9.88
N GLN A 13 -21.04 -8.18 9.60
CA GLN A 13 -20.10 -9.30 9.70
C GLN A 13 -18.99 -9.24 8.64
N MET A 14 -19.24 -8.59 7.50
CA MET A 14 -18.27 -8.44 6.41
C MET A 14 -17.33 -7.24 6.57
N LEU A 15 -17.73 -6.20 7.31
CA LEU A 15 -16.95 -4.97 7.49
C LEU A 15 -15.49 -5.22 7.96
N PRO A 16 -15.21 -6.11 8.93
CA PRO A 16 -13.85 -6.34 9.42
C PRO A 16 -12.90 -6.90 8.37
N VAL A 17 -13.41 -7.51 7.30
CA VAL A 17 -12.61 -8.06 6.20
C VAL A 17 -12.57 -7.08 5.02
N VAL A 18 -13.74 -6.57 4.62
CA VAL A 18 -13.88 -5.74 3.43
C VAL A 18 -13.24 -4.36 3.60
N VAL A 19 -13.39 -3.74 4.77
CA VAL A 19 -12.87 -2.39 5.01
C VAL A 19 -11.33 -2.39 5.02
N PRO A 20 -10.62 -3.24 5.80
CA PRO A 20 -9.16 -3.26 5.76
C PRO A 20 -8.60 -3.62 4.38
N LYS A 21 -9.24 -4.56 3.68
CA LYS A 21 -8.86 -4.95 2.31
C LYS A 21 -8.95 -3.76 1.35
N SER A 22 -10.04 -3.00 1.40
CA SER A 22 -10.24 -1.84 0.54
C SER A 22 -9.24 -0.73 0.83
N ILE A 23 -8.96 -0.46 2.10
CA ILE A 23 -7.94 0.52 2.53
C ILE A 23 -6.56 0.09 2.02
N LEU A 24 -6.22 -1.19 2.14
CA LEU A 24 -4.93 -1.71 1.71
C LEU A 24 -4.75 -1.65 0.19
N ILE A 25 -5.79 -1.97 -0.58
CA ILE A 25 -5.79 -1.81 -2.04
C ILE A 25 -5.58 -0.34 -2.42
N TYR A 26 -6.26 0.59 -1.74
CA TYR A 26 -6.06 2.02 -1.97
C TYR A 26 -4.61 2.45 -1.67
N LYS A 27 -4.06 2.04 -0.53
CA LYS A 27 -2.66 2.31 -0.17
C LYS A 27 -1.69 1.75 -1.23
N ALA A 28 -1.92 0.53 -1.71
CA ALA A 28 -1.11 -0.07 -2.76
C ALA A 28 -1.15 0.73 -4.08
N LYS A 29 -2.32 1.26 -4.47
CA LYS A 29 -2.44 2.14 -5.65
C LYS A 29 -1.63 3.42 -5.49
N ILE A 30 -1.73 4.09 -4.34
CA ILE A 30 -0.96 5.31 -4.08
C ILE A 30 0.55 5.03 -4.06
N THR A 31 0.98 3.92 -3.47
CA THR A 31 2.38 3.48 -3.49
C THR A 31 2.88 3.24 -4.92
N ALA A 32 2.05 2.65 -5.79
CA ALA A 32 2.42 2.43 -7.20
C ALA A 32 2.57 3.76 -7.97
N ILE A 33 1.71 4.75 -7.71
CA ILE A 33 1.83 6.09 -8.29
C ILE A 33 3.13 6.75 -7.84
N ALA A 34 3.41 6.76 -6.53
CA ALA A 34 4.64 7.34 -5.99
C ALA A 34 5.90 6.65 -6.54
N TYR A 35 5.86 5.33 -6.72
CA TYR A 35 6.94 4.57 -7.33
C TYR A 35 7.22 5.05 -8.76
N GLN A 36 6.17 5.19 -9.58
CA GLN A 36 6.31 5.68 -10.95
C GLN A 36 6.89 7.10 -10.99
N GLU A 37 6.45 7.99 -10.10
CA GLU A 37 6.99 9.35 -10.00
C GLU A 37 8.48 9.36 -9.66
N ILE A 38 8.91 8.52 -8.70
CA ILE A 38 10.33 8.43 -8.34
C ILE A 38 11.15 7.82 -9.48
N CYS A 39 10.64 6.80 -10.18
CA CYS A 39 11.32 6.26 -11.36
C CYS A 39 11.51 7.33 -12.45
N ASN A 40 10.52 8.18 -12.67
CA ASN A 40 10.63 9.29 -13.62
C ASN A 40 11.71 10.29 -13.18
N LYS A 41 11.71 10.69 -11.90
CA LYS A 41 12.74 11.58 -11.33
C LYS A 41 14.13 10.97 -11.43
N LEU A 42 14.26 9.65 -11.21
CA LEU A 42 15.54 8.95 -11.31
C LEU A 42 16.06 8.97 -12.75
N ALA A 43 15.19 8.71 -13.74
CA ALA A 43 15.55 8.78 -15.15
C ALA A 43 15.99 10.19 -15.59
N ASP A 44 15.45 11.24 -14.96
CA ASP A 44 15.89 12.61 -15.21
C ASP A 44 17.20 12.95 -14.49
N ALA A 45 17.39 12.46 -13.26
CA ALA A 45 18.65 12.60 -12.52
C ALA A 45 19.82 11.83 -13.17
N GLU A 46 19.55 10.72 -13.84
CA GLU A 46 20.52 9.99 -14.67
C GLU A 46 21.05 10.84 -15.82
N LYS A 47 20.18 11.65 -16.46
CA LYS A 47 20.57 12.54 -17.56
C LYS A 47 21.39 13.73 -17.09
N SER A 48 21.12 14.24 -15.87
CA SER A 48 21.84 15.39 -15.30
C SER A 48 23.18 15.00 -14.66
N GLY A 49 23.44 13.70 -14.43
CA GLY A 49 24.66 13.22 -13.81
C GLY A 49 24.77 13.50 -12.31
N ASP A 50 23.66 13.86 -11.65
CA ASP A 50 23.64 14.16 -10.22
C ASP A 50 23.58 12.88 -9.39
N ALA A 51 24.75 12.36 -9.05
CA ALA A 51 24.90 11.11 -8.28
C ALA A 51 24.30 11.18 -6.87
N GLN A 52 24.22 12.36 -6.25
CA GLN A 52 23.63 12.50 -4.92
C GLN A 52 22.13 12.29 -5.00
N ILE A 53 21.46 13.00 -5.92
CA ILE A 53 20.01 12.88 -6.12
C ILE A 53 19.64 11.45 -6.54
N GLN A 54 20.45 10.81 -7.39
CA GLN A 54 20.22 9.42 -7.79
C GLN A 54 20.23 8.47 -6.58
N ASN A 55 21.18 8.61 -5.67
CA ASN A 55 21.26 7.78 -4.47
C ASN A 55 20.05 7.99 -3.56
N GLU A 56 19.65 9.25 -3.32
CA GLU A 56 18.48 9.58 -2.51
C GLU A 56 17.18 9.01 -3.12
N LEU A 57 17.01 9.09 -4.44
CA LEU A 57 15.86 8.52 -5.15
C LEU A 57 15.87 6.99 -5.09
N MET A 58 17.05 6.36 -5.19
CA MET A 58 17.19 4.92 -5.10
C MET A 58 16.83 4.38 -3.70
N GLU A 59 17.22 5.08 -2.64
CA GLU A 59 16.79 4.75 -1.28
C GLU A 59 15.27 4.80 -1.13
N GLN A 60 14.63 5.84 -1.70
CA GLN A 60 13.17 5.94 -1.71
C GLN A 60 12.51 4.79 -2.47
N VAL A 61 13.08 4.36 -3.61
CA VAL A 61 12.63 3.17 -4.35
C VAL A 61 12.68 1.92 -3.47
N GLN A 62 13.77 1.70 -2.73
CA GLN A 62 13.91 0.56 -1.84
C GLN A 62 12.85 0.55 -0.73
N ILE A 63 12.59 1.71 -0.11
CA ILE A 63 11.53 1.87 0.89
C ILE A 63 10.16 1.51 0.29
N LEU A 64 9.83 2.02 -0.90
CA LEU A 64 8.57 1.71 -1.56
C LEU A 64 8.42 0.23 -1.93
N MET A 65 9.51 -0.44 -2.32
CA MET A 65 9.51 -1.88 -2.53
C MET A 65 9.20 -2.66 -1.25
N HIS A 66 9.78 -2.25 -0.11
CA HIS A 66 9.46 -2.87 1.18
C HIS A 66 7.99 -2.66 1.58
N ILE A 67 7.46 -1.46 1.38
CA ILE A 67 6.04 -1.14 1.63
C ILE A 67 5.13 -1.99 0.74
N ARG A 68 5.39 -2.04 -0.57
CA ARG A 68 4.64 -2.88 -1.53
C ARG A 68 4.62 -4.34 -1.09
N ASN A 69 5.77 -4.89 -0.70
CA ASN A 69 5.88 -6.27 -0.25
C ASN A 69 5.10 -6.52 1.05
N SER A 70 5.10 -5.55 1.97
CA SER A 70 4.30 -5.60 3.20
C SER A 70 2.79 -5.64 2.89
N PHE A 71 2.33 -4.79 1.96
CA PHE A 71 0.93 -4.78 1.53
C PHE A 71 0.53 -6.08 0.85
N SER A 72 1.36 -6.66 -0.02
CA SER A 72 1.07 -7.96 -0.63
C SER A 72 0.91 -9.07 0.41
N LYS A 73 1.72 -9.07 1.47
CA LYS A 73 1.60 -10.03 2.57
C LYS A 73 0.30 -9.85 3.34
N GLU A 74 -0.05 -8.62 3.68
CA GLU A 74 -1.31 -8.33 4.41
C GLU A 74 -2.54 -8.64 3.54
N LEU A 75 -2.52 -8.30 2.25
CA LEU A 75 -3.65 -8.57 1.35
C LEU A 75 -3.92 -10.07 1.24
N LYS A 76 -2.86 -10.88 1.23
CA LYS A 76 -2.94 -12.34 1.27
C LYS A 76 -3.59 -12.82 2.58
N ARG A 77 -3.26 -12.23 3.73
CA ARG A 77 -3.90 -12.58 5.02
C ARG A 77 -5.40 -12.24 5.05
N LEU A 78 -5.82 -11.15 4.40
CA LEU A 78 -7.21 -10.72 4.34
C LEU A 78 -8.05 -11.44 3.27
N THR A 79 -7.44 -12.34 2.49
CA THR A 79 -8.11 -13.05 1.38
C THR A 79 -8.16 -14.57 1.60
N ILE A 80 -7.42 -15.09 2.59
CA ILE A 80 -7.48 -16.48 3.07
C ILE A 80 -8.45 -16.53 4.24
#